data_AF-A0AAE7P6K7-F1
#
_entry.id   AF-A0AAE7P6K7-F1
#
_cell.length_a   1.000
_cell.length_b   1.000
_cell.length_c   1.000
_cell.angle_alpha   90.00
_cell.angle_beta   90.00
_cell.angle_gamma   90.00
#
_symmetry.space_group_name_H-M   'P 1'
#
loop_
_entity.id
_entity.type
_entity.pdbx_description
1 polymer ?
#
loop_
_entity_poly.entity_id
_entity_poly.type
_entity_poly.pdbx_seq_one_letter_code
_entity_poly.pdbx_strand_id
1 'polypeptide(L)'
;MNTLKKHLAFIIPLVALLFSLECVLFINQAIEQKEKKLIEDYSVVLASTQKLGLELLRQNFSEIVALKEIDPNYSLEPLQKTLGMDGLKELRKNLPFFYSLQLSTFPTQERLENIKEKLLKIPGVQKVEVFAKTYMQVYDLLSFIKAAVYIFALVVFVLSVLLMFKQVRIWIYQYHERLEIMDLLGASVSFKNGFLYKIALMDSIIASFLAPMFMLYITSQKGFEKTMDTLGIIGGAFALNHFLWGLLFSLVVSFVSVLLVAWRTRHV
;
A
#
# COMPACT_ATOMS: atom_id res chain seq x y z
N MET A 1 2.38 25.55 35.17
CA MET A 1 1.49 25.07 34.08
C MET A 1 2.01 25.37 32.65
N ASN A 2 3.33 25.51 32.43
CA ASN A 2 3.90 25.88 31.12
C ASN A 2 4.78 24.79 30.46
N THR A 3 5.07 23.67 31.12
CA THR A 3 5.92 22.60 30.58
C THR A 3 5.15 21.68 29.62
N LEU A 4 3.92 21.28 29.99
CA LEU A 4 3.04 20.46 29.16
C LEU A 4 2.78 21.08 27.77
N LYS A 5 2.48 22.38 27.70
CA LYS A 5 2.27 23.08 26.41
C LYS A 5 3.51 23.06 25.51
N LYS A 6 4.73 23.02 26.08
CA LYS A 6 5.99 23.03 25.32
C LYS A 6 6.29 21.69 24.67
N HIS A 7 6.03 20.59 25.39
CA HIS A 7 6.16 19.23 24.88
C HIS A 7 5.05 18.91 23.86
N LEU A 8 3.80 19.29 24.18
CA LEU A 8 2.65 19.03 23.28
C LEU A 8 2.82 19.65 21.89
N ALA A 9 3.39 20.85 21.82
CA ALA A 9 3.55 21.58 20.56
C ALA A 9 4.58 20.96 19.60
N PHE A 10 5.52 20.14 20.08
CA PHE A 10 6.43 19.36 19.23
C PHE A 10 5.90 17.94 18.97
N ILE A 11 5.24 17.34 19.96
CA ILE A 11 4.64 16.00 19.85
C ILE A 11 3.55 15.99 18.78
N ILE A 12 2.66 17.00 18.73
CA ILE A 12 1.53 17.01 17.78
C ILE A 12 1.99 16.93 16.31
N PRO A 13 2.88 17.80 15.80
CA PRO A 13 3.35 17.71 14.42
C PRO A 13 4.04 16.39 14.10
N LEU A 14 4.81 15.85 15.06
CA LEU A 14 5.54 14.61 14.87
C LEU A 14 4.61 13.40 14.84
N VAL A 15 3.63 13.34 15.74
CA VAL A 15 2.58 12.31 15.75
C VAL A 15 1.76 12.37 14.46
N ALA A 16 1.39 13.56 13.99
CA ALA A 16 0.67 13.73 12.73
C ALA A 16 1.48 13.21 11.52
N LEU A 17 2.79 13.49 11.50
CA LEU A 17 3.69 13.00 10.45
C LEU A 17 3.83 11.48 10.47
N LEU A 18 4.05 10.90 11.66
CA LEU A 18 4.16 9.46 11.85
C LEU A 18 2.87 8.74 11.49
N PHE A 19 1.73 9.23 11.99
CA PHE A 19 0.41 8.68 11.70
C PHE A 19 0.08 8.73 10.21
N SER A 20 0.37 9.86 9.55
CA SER A 20 0.19 9.98 8.10
C SER A 20 0.97 8.93 7.32
N LEU A 21 2.18 8.61 7.76
CA LEU A 21 3.03 7.65 7.09
C LEU A 21 2.55 6.22 7.38
N GLU A 22 2.15 5.92 8.60
CA GLU A 22 1.48 4.66 8.96
C GLU A 22 0.23 4.42 8.11
N CYS A 23 -0.61 5.44 7.88
CA CYS A 23 -1.76 5.33 6.99
C CYS A 23 -1.36 4.95 5.55
N VAL A 24 -0.28 5.52 5.01
CA VAL A 24 0.24 5.16 3.67
C VAL A 24 0.67 3.71 3.63
N LEU A 25 1.45 3.25 4.62
CA LEU A 25 1.91 1.86 4.71
C LEU A 25 0.74 0.88 4.83
N PHE A 26 -0.22 1.20 5.71
CA PHE A 26 -1.41 0.40 5.93
C PHE A 26 -2.24 0.24 4.66
N ILE A 27 -2.50 1.34 3.94
CA ILE A 27 -3.33 1.33 2.73
C ILE A 27 -2.61 0.61 1.59
N ASN A 28 -1.30 0.79 1.42
CA ASN A 28 -0.53 0.03 0.43
C ASN A 28 -0.63 -1.48 0.68
N GLN A 29 -0.50 -1.93 1.93
CA GLN A 29 -0.59 -3.35 2.25
C GLN A 29 -2.02 -3.89 2.09
N ALA A 30 -3.04 -3.11 2.48
CA ALA A 30 -4.44 -3.46 2.28
C ALA A 30 -4.76 -3.63 0.79
N ILE A 31 -4.24 -2.74 -0.06
CA ILE A 31 -4.37 -2.82 -1.51
C ILE A 31 -3.63 -4.05 -2.05
N GLU A 32 -2.40 -4.33 -1.61
CA GLU A 32 -1.63 -5.48 -2.08
C GLU A 32 -2.34 -6.82 -1.74
N GLN A 33 -2.92 -6.93 -0.54
CA GLN A 33 -3.73 -8.10 -0.18
C GLN A 33 -4.98 -8.23 -1.06
N LYS A 34 -5.63 -7.11 -1.36
CA LYS A 34 -6.78 -7.09 -2.27
C LYS A 34 -6.39 -7.47 -3.68
N GLU A 35 -5.27 -6.98 -4.19
CA GLU A 35 -4.73 -7.34 -5.49
C GLU A 35 -4.44 -8.85 -5.56
N LYS A 36 -3.85 -9.45 -4.51
CA LYS A 36 -3.64 -10.90 -4.44
C LYS A 36 -4.94 -11.69 -4.55
N LYS A 37 -5.96 -11.29 -3.79
CA LYS A 37 -7.29 -11.93 -3.85
C LYS A 37 -7.97 -11.74 -5.21
N LEU A 38 -7.84 -10.55 -5.81
CA LEU A 38 -8.33 -10.27 -7.15
C LEU A 38 -7.63 -11.12 -8.20
N ILE A 39 -6.33 -11.38 -8.08
CA ILE A 39 -5.56 -12.24 -8.99
C ILE A 39 -6.01 -13.71 -8.90
N GLU A 40 -6.37 -14.20 -7.71
CA GLU A 40 -6.91 -15.56 -7.54
C GLU A 40 -8.27 -15.72 -8.23
N ASP A 41 -9.12 -14.70 -8.13
CA ASP A 41 -10.48 -14.71 -8.71
C ASP A 41 -10.51 -14.29 -10.21
N TYR A 42 -9.41 -13.71 -10.71
CA TYR A 42 -9.29 -13.24 -12.08
C TYR A 42 -8.64 -14.29 -12.99
N SER A 43 -9.31 -14.60 -14.11
CA SER A 43 -8.66 -15.33 -15.20
C SER A 43 -8.98 -14.74 -16.56
N VAL A 44 -7.96 -14.65 -17.41
CA VAL A 44 -8.12 -14.36 -18.83
C VAL A 44 -8.47 -15.67 -19.52
N VAL A 45 -9.61 -15.73 -20.19
CA VAL A 45 -10.02 -16.93 -20.94
C VAL A 45 -9.63 -16.75 -22.40
N LEU A 46 -8.85 -17.71 -22.90
CA LEU A 46 -8.42 -17.76 -24.29
C LEU A 46 -9.09 -18.95 -24.98
N ALA A 47 -9.59 -18.73 -26.20
CA ALA A 47 -10.04 -19.78 -27.09
C ALA A 47 -9.06 -19.91 -28.26
N SER A 48 -8.57 -21.13 -28.50
CA SER A 48 -7.57 -21.42 -29.52
C SER A 48 -7.91 -22.68 -30.33
N THR A 49 -7.61 -22.66 -31.63
CA THR A 49 -7.73 -23.85 -32.50
C THR A 49 -6.58 -24.83 -32.33
N GLN A 50 -5.46 -24.36 -31.79
CA GLN A 50 -4.25 -25.15 -31.60
C GLN A 50 -3.91 -25.25 -30.12
N LYS A 51 -3.27 -26.36 -29.74
CA LYS A 51 -2.82 -26.57 -28.36
C LYS A 51 -1.75 -25.52 -28.01
N LEU A 52 -2.05 -24.67 -27.04
CA LEU A 52 -1.13 -23.65 -26.56
C LEU A 52 -0.20 -24.22 -25.49
N GLY A 53 1.10 -24.01 -25.67
CA GLY A 53 2.13 -24.35 -24.68
C GLY A 53 2.44 -23.15 -23.77
N LEU A 54 2.67 -23.40 -22.49
CA LEU A 54 3.07 -22.39 -21.51
C LEU A 54 4.40 -21.71 -21.90
N GLU A 55 5.33 -22.43 -22.53
CA GLU A 55 6.63 -21.88 -22.92
C GLU A 55 6.52 -20.80 -24.00
N LEU A 56 5.63 -20.98 -24.98
CA LEU A 56 5.40 -19.98 -26.06
C LEU A 56 4.79 -18.69 -25.52
N LEU A 57 3.99 -18.80 -24.46
CA LEU A 57 3.39 -17.66 -23.78
C LEU A 57 4.41 -16.94 -22.88
N ARG A 58 5.24 -17.69 -22.13
CA ARG A 58 6.28 -17.10 -21.28
C ARG A 58 7.38 -16.39 -22.07
N GLN A 59 7.69 -16.83 -23.29
CA GLN A 59 8.64 -16.14 -24.17
C GLN A 59 8.16 -14.73 -24.57
N ASN A 60 6.85 -14.52 -24.68
CA ASN A 60 6.27 -13.25 -25.09
C ASN A 60 5.79 -12.39 -23.91
N PHE A 61 5.58 -13.00 -22.73
CA PHE A 61 5.05 -12.35 -21.54
C PHE A 61 5.68 -12.93 -20.27
N SER A 62 6.50 -12.12 -19.58
CA SER A 62 7.12 -12.47 -18.30
C SER A 62 6.13 -12.58 -17.13
N GLU A 63 4.94 -12.01 -17.30
CA GLU A 63 3.90 -11.88 -16.26
C GLU A 63 2.98 -13.11 -16.19
N ILE A 64 3.13 -14.10 -17.09
CA ILE A 64 2.27 -15.28 -17.18
C ILE A 64 2.78 -16.39 -16.27
N VAL A 65 2.01 -16.70 -15.23
CA VAL A 65 2.38 -17.69 -14.20
C VAL A 65 1.86 -19.07 -14.57
N ALA A 66 0.59 -19.17 -14.95
CA ALA A 66 -0.06 -20.45 -15.22
C ALA A 66 -1.03 -20.38 -16.41
N LEU A 67 -1.10 -21.49 -17.14
CA LEU A 67 -2.07 -21.78 -18.19
C LEU A 67 -2.79 -23.06 -17.77
N LYS A 68 -4.08 -22.97 -17.50
CA LYS A 68 -4.94 -24.13 -17.16
C LYS A 68 -5.89 -24.38 -18.32
N GLU A 69 -5.92 -25.61 -18.83
CA GLU A 69 -6.93 -26.01 -19.80
C GLU A 69 -8.29 -26.11 -19.10
N ILE A 70 -9.32 -25.53 -19.71
CA ILE A 70 -10.69 -25.54 -19.19
C ILE A 70 -11.42 -26.67 -19.90
N ASP A 71 -11.98 -27.63 -19.15
CA ASP A 71 -12.83 -28.66 -19.73
C ASP A 71 -14.20 -28.05 -20.10
N PRO A 72 -14.58 -28.01 -21.40
CA PRO A 72 -15.87 -27.48 -21.82
C PRO A 72 -17.06 -28.35 -21.40
N ASN A 73 -16.85 -29.60 -20.96
CA ASN A 73 -17.94 -30.54 -20.62
C ASN A 73 -18.94 -29.97 -19.61
N TYR A 74 -18.47 -29.23 -18.59
CA TYR A 74 -19.33 -28.62 -17.57
C TYR A 74 -20.30 -27.59 -18.16
N SER A 75 -19.85 -26.81 -19.16
CA SER A 75 -20.69 -25.80 -19.83
C SER A 75 -21.60 -26.38 -20.91
N LEU A 76 -21.36 -27.63 -21.33
CA LEU A 76 -22.14 -28.33 -22.36
C LEU A 76 -23.31 -29.13 -21.78
N GLU A 77 -23.28 -29.45 -20.48
CA GLU A 77 -24.33 -30.19 -19.77
C GLU A 77 -25.73 -29.54 -19.88
N PRO A 78 -25.87 -28.21 -19.72
CA PRO A 78 -27.16 -27.54 -19.93
C PRO A 78 -27.65 -27.60 -21.38
N LEU A 79 -26.72 -27.60 -22.35
CA LEU A 79 -27.01 -27.62 -23.78
C LEU A 79 -27.41 -29.01 -24.28
N GLN A 80 -27.01 -30.07 -23.57
CA GLN A 80 -27.41 -31.44 -23.88
C GLN A 80 -28.94 -31.63 -23.85
N LYS A 81 -29.64 -30.91 -22.96
CA LYS A 81 -31.11 -30.96 -22.85
C LYS A 81 -31.82 -30.32 -24.05
N THR A 82 -31.17 -29.40 -24.76
CA THR A 82 -31.77 -28.65 -25.87
C THR A 82 -31.36 -29.17 -27.24
N LEU A 83 -30.12 -29.66 -27.39
CA LEU A 83 -29.55 -30.08 -28.68
C LEU A 83 -29.59 -31.59 -28.93
N GLY A 84 -29.90 -32.40 -27.90
CA GLY A 84 -29.83 -33.87 -27.99
C GLY A 84 -28.39 -34.40 -28.10
N MET A 85 -28.22 -35.73 -28.08
CA MET A 85 -26.89 -36.37 -28.04
C MET A 85 -26.09 -36.20 -29.35
N ASP A 86 -26.76 -36.18 -30.49
CA ASP A 86 -26.09 -36.09 -31.80
C ASP A 86 -25.64 -34.66 -32.11
N GLY A 87 -26.46 -33.65 -31.79
CA GLY A 87 -26.06 -32.24 -31.88
C GLY A 87 -24.88 -31.91 -30.96
N LEU A 88 -24.83 -32.52 -29.77
CA LEU A 88 -23.71 -32.33 -28.84
C LEU A 88 -22.40 -32.98 -29.35
N LYS A 89 -22.48 -34.13 -30.03
CA LYS A 89 -21.31 -34.80 -30.63
C LYS A 89 -20.69 -33.95 -31.75
N GLU A 90 -21.52 -33.36 -32.61
CA GLU A 90 -21.03 -32.50 -33.70
C GLU A 90 -20.43 -31.19 -33.15
N LEU A 91 -21.01 -30.63 -32.08
CA LEU A 91 -20.46 -29.47 -31.39
C LEU A 91 -19.09 -29.77 -30.77
N ARG A 92 -18.93 -30.92 -30.09
CA ARG A 92 -17.67 -31.37 -29.49
C ARG A 92 -16.54 -31.50 -30.50
N LYS A 93 -16.84 -31.90 -31.73
CA LYS A 93 -15.85 -32.06 -32.79
C LYS A 93 -15.27 -30.73 -33.29
N ASN A 94 -16.02 -29.63 -33.16
CA ASN A 94 -15.67 -28.31 -33.68
C ASN A 94 -15.34 -27.29 -32.58
N LEU A 95 -15.31 -27.70 -31.31
CA LEU A 95 -15.01 -26.81 -30.19
C LEU A 95 -13.52 -26.45 -30.15
N PRO A 96 -13.16 -25.16 -30.02
CA PRO A 96 -11.78 -24.76 -29.76
C PRO A 96 -11.33 -25.20 -28.36
N PHE A 97 -10.02 -25.23 -28.16
CA PHE A 97 -9.41 -25.41 -26.84
C PHE A 97 -9.60 -24.13 -26.02
N PHE A 98 -10.05 -24.28 -24.78
CA PHE A 98 -10.22 -23.18 -23.84
C PHE A 98 -9.13 -23.21 -22.79
N TYR A 99 -8.52 -22.05 -22.53
CA TYR A 99 -7.48 -21.91 -21.53
C TYR A 99 -7.80 -20.75 -20.58
N SER A 100 -7.56 -20.96 -19.29
CA SER A 100 -7.57 -19.96 -18.24
C SER A 100 -6.12 -19.54 -17.97
N LEU A 101 -5.85 -18.25 -18.10
CA LEU A 101 -4.51 -17.68 -17.95
C LEU A 101 -4.46 -16.80 -16.71
N GLN A 102 -3.49 -17.10 -15.84
CA GLN A 102 -3.26 -16.39 -14.59
C GLN A 102 -1.98 -15.56 -14.69
N LEU A 103 -2.10 -14.28 -14.33
CA LEU A 103 -1.00 -13.31 -14.31
C LEU A 103 -0.42 -13.18 -12.89
N SER A 104 0.85 -12.83 -12.77
CA SER A 104 1.53 -12.63 -11.48
C SER A 104 1.08 -11.37 -10.73
N THR A 105 0.64 -10.37 -11.46
CA THR A 105 0.26 -9.04 -10.97
C THR A 105 -0.97 -8.58 -11.72
N PHE A 106 -1.89 -7.88 -11.05
CA PHE A 106 -3.07 -7.34 -11.71
C PHE A 106 -2.64 -6.17 -12.63
N PRO A 107 -2.74 -6.31 -13.96
CA PRO A 107 -2.26 -5.29 -14.88
C PRO A 107 -3.23 -4.11 -14.94
N THR A 108 -2.72 -2.90 -15.19
CA THR A 108 -3.55 -1.72 -15.50
C THR A 108 -4.37 -1.96 -16.78
N GLN A 109 -5.50 -1.28 -16.96
CA GLN A 109 -6.36 -1.42 -18.14
C GLN A 109 -5.60 -1.32 -19.47
N GLU A 110 -4.73 -0.31 -19.61
CA GLU A 110 -3.92 -0.13 -20.82
C GLU A 110 -2.98 -1.30 -21.07
N ARG A 111 -2.40 -1.85 -20.00
CA ARG A 111 -1.52 -3.01 -20.06
C ARG A 111 -2.31 -4.26 -20.46
N LEU A 112 -3.54 -4.38 -19.99
CA LEU A 112 -4.41 -5.51 -20.26
C LEU A 112 -4.92 -5.53 -21.70
N GLU A 113 -5.29 -4.38 -22.26
CA GLU A 113 -5.60 -4.26 -23.70
C GLU A 113 -4.36 -4.58 -24.55
N ASN A 114 -3.17 -4.10 -24.17
CA ASN A 114 -1.92 -4.49 -24.83
C ASN A 114 -1.67 -6.01 -24.78
N ILE A 115 -1.93 -6.66 -23.65
CA ILE A 115 -1.80 -8.12 -23.51
C ILE A 115 -2.80 -8.81 -24.43
N LYS A 116 -4.06 -8.38 -24.44
CA LYS A 116 -5.11 -8.92 -25.30
C LYS A 116 -4.76 -8.80 -26.79
N GLU A 117 -4.31 -7.62 -27.23
CA GLU A 117 -3.87 -7.41 -28.61
C GLU A 117 -2.70 -8.30 -29.00
N LYS A 118 -1.72 -8.46 -28.11
CA LYS A 118 -0.58 -9.35 -28.35
C LYS A 118 -0.98 -10.83 -28.38
N LEU A 119 -1.91 -11.25 -27.51
CA LEU A 119 -2.43 -12.61 -27.49
C LEU A 119 -3.23 -12.92 -28.77
N LEU A 120 -4.00 -11.97 -29.29
CA LEU A 120 -4.73 -12.12 -30.56
C LEU A 120 -3.81 -12.24 -31.78
N LYS A 121 -2.56 -11.76 -31.69
CA LYS A 121 -1.56 -11.90 -32.76
C LYS A 121 -0.90 -13.29 -32.80
N ILE A 122 -1.14 -14.14 -31.79
CA ILE A 122 -0.59 -15.50 -31.76
C ILE A 122 -1.38 -16.38 -32.74
N PRO A 123 -0.72 -17.09 -33.66
CA PRO A 123 -1.40 -17.96 -34.61
C PRO A 123 -2.18 -19.05 -33.86
N GLY A 124 -3.47 -19.18 -34.18
CA GLY A 124 -4.37 -20.15 -33.56
C GLY A 124 -5.29 -19.58 -32.47
N VAL A 125 -4.99 -18.41 -31.91
CA VAL A 125 -5.87 -17.74 -30.93
C VAL A 125 -7.04 -17.07 -31.67
N GLN A 126 -8.26 -17.53 -31.42
CA GLN A 126 -9.47 -16.97 -32.06
C GLN A 126 -10.10 -15.85 -31.23
N LYS A 127 -10.10 -16.00 -29.91
CA LYS A 127 -10.79 -15.06 -29.01
C LYS A 127 -10.08 -14.98 -27.68
N VAL A 128 -9.95 -13.76 -27.16
CA VAL A 128 -9.42 -13.47 -25.83
C VAL A 128 -10.50 -12.70 -25.08
N GLU A 129 -11.11 -13.37 -24.10
CA GLU A 129 -12.10 -12.82 -23.20
C GLU A 129 -11.40 -12.45 -21.90
N VAL A 130 -11.43 -11.16 -21.61
CA VAL A 130 -10.87 -10.61 -20.40
C VAL A 130 -12.05 -10.32 -19.48
N PHE A 131 -12.28 -11.18 -18.48
CA PHE A 131 -13.32 -10.98 -17.45
C PHE A 131 -12.94 -9.88 -16.45
N ALA A 132 -12.36 -8.78 -16.91
CA ALA A 132 -11.84 -7.70 -16.07
C ALA A 132 -12.87 -6.60 -15.79
N LYS A 133 -13.97 -6.50 -16.55
CA LYS A 133 -14.80 -5.28 -16.54
C LYS A 133 -15.39 -4.95 -15.16
N THR A 134 -15.74 -5.95 -14.35
CA THR A 134 -16.22 -5.76 -12.97
C THR A 134 -15.09 -5.53 -11.97
N TYR A 135 -13.93 -6.20 -12.16
CA TYR A 135 -12.78 -6.08 -11.27
C TYR A 135 -11.95 -4.81 -11.51
N MET A 136 -11.96 -4.27 -12.73
CA MET A 136 -11.30 -3.02 -13.09
C MET A 136 -11.88 -1.83 -12.34
N GLN A 137 -13.20 -1.75 -12.16
CA GLN A 137 -13.81 -0.66 -11.40
C GLN A 137 -13.32 -0.63 -9.95
N VAL A 138 -13.17 -1.80 -9.35
CA VAL A 138 -12.62 -1.94 -7.99
C VAL A 138 -11.15 -1.56 -7.97
N TYR A 139 -10.36 -2.02 -8.95
CA TYR A 139 -8.94 -1.66 -9.06
C TYR A 139 -8.72 -0.16 -9.26
N ASP A 140 -9.48 0.47 -10.16
CA ASP A 140 -9.41 1.91 -10.42
C ASP A 140 -9.79 2.71 -9.17
N LEU A 141 -10.80 2.25 -8.42
CA LEU A 141 -11.16 2.85 -7.13
C LEU A 141 -10.03 2.69 -6.10
N LEU A 142 -9.40 1.52 -6.01
CA LEU A 142 -8.27 1.27 -5.11
C LEU A 142 -7.07 2.16 -5.47
N SER A 143 -6.76 2.29 -6.76
CA SER A 143 -5.71 3.17 -7.28
C SER A 143 -6.02 4.65 -7.00
N PHE A 144 -7.28 5.06 -7.14
CA PHE A 144 -7.73 6.40 -6.79
C PHE A 144 -7.58 6.68 -5.28
N ILE A 145 -7.99 5.75 -4.42
CA ILE A 145 -7.81 5.85 -2.97
C ILE A 145 -6.32 5.95 -2.62
N LYS A 146 -5.47 5.13 -3.25
CA LYS A 146 -4.02 5.19 -3.10
C LYS A 146 -3.51 6.59 -3.40
N ALA A 147 -3.84 7.13 -4.58
CA ALA A 147 -3.41 8.46 -5.00
C ALA A 147 -3.88 9.55 -4.01
N ALA A 148 -5.14 9.52 -3.59
CA ALA A 148 -5.69 10.47 -2.64
C ALA A 148 -4.94 10.45 -1.29
N VAL A 149 -4.61 9.26 -0.79
CA VAL A 149 -3.86 9.07 0.46
C VAL A 149 -2.43 9.59 0.34
N TYR A 150 -1.75 9.35 -0.80
CA TYR A 150 -0.41 9.89 -1.04
C TYR A 150 -0.41 11.43 -1.08
N ILE A 151 -1.38 12.04 -1.76
CA ILE A 151 -1.51 13.50 -1.82
C ILE A 151 -1.78 14.06 -0.41
N PHE A 152 -2.70 13.45 0.33
CA PHE A 152 -2.99 13.86 1.70
C PHE A 152 -1.75 13.74 2.60
N ALA A 153 -1.01 12.63 2.49
CA ALA A 153 0.21 12.42 3.25
C ALA A 153 1.30 13.43 2.92
N LEU A 154 1.43 13.82 1.65
CA LEU A 154 2.35 14.87 1.21
C LEU A 154 2.00 16.23 1.83
N VAL A 155 0.71 16.59 1.88
CA VAL A 155 0.25 17.82 2.53
C VAL A 155 0.56 17.79 4.03
N VAL A 156 0.22 16.70 4.72
CA VAL A 156 0.49 16.54 6.16
C VAL A 156 2.00 16.59 6.43
N PHE A 157 2.81 15.94 5.61
CA PHE A 157 4.27 15.97 5.71
C PHE A 157 4.81 17.40 5.65
N VAL A 158 4.41 18.18 4.64
CA VAL A 158 4.84 19.59 4.50
C VAL A 158 4.42 20.43 5.71
N LEU A 159 3.18 20.29 6.17
CA LEU A 159 2.68 21.01 7.34
C LEU A 159 3.45 20.64 8.61
N SER A 160 3.69 19.34 8.84
CA SER A 160 4.45 18.87 9.99
C SER A 160 5.87 19.40 10.00
N VAL A 161 6.57 19.39 8.86
CA VAL A 161 7.93 19.95 8.74
C VAL A 161 7.93 21.46 9.04
N LEU A 162 6.98 22.22 8.51
CA LEU A 162 6.85 23.66 8.80
C LEU A 162 6.60 23.93 10.28
N LEU A 163 5.73 23.15 10.91
CA LEU A 163 5.44 23.26 12.34
C LEU A 163 6.67 22.92 13.19
N MET A 164 7.43 21.89 12.82
CA MET A 164 8.68 21.55 13.50
C MET A 164 9.70 22.71 13.42
N PHE A 165 9.86 23.34 12.26
CA PHE A 165 10.75 24.51 12.13
C PHE A 165 10.30 25.69 12.99
N LYS A 166 9.00 25.97 13.02
CA LYS A 166 8.43 27.02 13.88
C LYS A 166 8.69 26.70 15.36
N GLN A 167 8.54 25.45 15.75
CA GLN A 167 8.72 24.99 17.12
C GLN A 167 10.18 25.13 17.59
N VAL A 168 11.15 24.75 16.76
CA VAL A 168 12.58 24.96 17.06
C VAL A 168 12.90 26.44 17.29
N ARG A 169 12.34 27.33 16.45
CA ARG A 169 12.53 28.78 16.61
C ARG A 169 11.95 29.29 17.93
N ILE A 170 10.76 28.82 18.31
CA ILE A 170 10.12 29.17 19.59
C ILE A 170 10.98 28.70 20.76
N TRP A 171 11.57 27.51 20.70
CA TRP A 171 12.47 27.02 21.74
C TRP A 171 13.72 27.90 21.88
N ILE A 172 14.39 28.25 20.78
CA ILE A 172 15.57 29.14 20.83
C ILE A 172 15.22 30.48 21.48
N TYR A 173 14.09 31.08 21.09
CA TYR A 173 13.62 32.34 21.66
C TYR A 173 13.31 32.21 23.17
N GLN A 174 12.63 31.14 23.56
CA GLN A 174 12.25 30.91 24.94
C GLN A 174 13.44 30.67 25.87
N TYR A 175 14.50 30.05 25.37
CA TYR A 175 15.68 29.73 26.17
C TYR A 175 16.83 30.73 25.94
N HIS A 176 16.59 31.87 25.28
CA HIS A 176 17.62 32.85 24.93
C HIS A 176 18.49 33.25 26.12
N GLU A 177 17.92 33.63 27.27
CA GLU A 177 18.70 34.06 28.44
C GLU A 177 19.65 32.94 28.92
N ARG A 178 19.16 31.71 28.96
CA ARG A 178 19.98 30.55 29.35
C ARG A 178 21.07 30.26 28.32
N LEU A 179 20.75 30.39 27.03
CA LEU A 179 21.70 30.19 25.93
C LEU A 179 22.80 31.26 25.97
N GLU A 180 22.47 32.50 26.31
CA GLU A 180 23.39 33.63 26.44
C GLU A 180 24.33 33.48 27.63
N ILE A 181 23.82 33.05 28.80
CA ILE A 181 24.67 32.73 29.97
C ILE A 181 25.65 31.60 29.62
N MET A 182 25.21 30.57 28.88
CA MET A 182 26.09 29.48 28.44
C MET A 182 27.13 29.95 27.41
N ASP A 183 26.78 30.92 26.56
CA ASP A 183 27.69 31.53 25.58
C ASP A 183 28.78 32.34 26.29
N LEU A 184 28.41 33.14 27.30
CA LEU A 184 29.35 33.91 28.13
C LEU A 184 30.34 33.01 28.90
N LEU A 185 29.95 31.77 29.22
CA LEU A 185 30.80 30.77 29.86
C LEU A 185 31.67 29.99 28.85
N GLY A 186 31.62 30.32 27.56
CA GLY A 186 32.43 29.67 26.51
C GLY A 186 31.97 28.26 26.15
N ALA A 187 30.70 27.91 26.39
CA ALA A 187 30.18 26.58 26.06
C ALA A 187 30.15 26.37 24.53
N SER A 188 30.66 25.22 24.06
CA SER A 188 30.56 24.86 22.65
C SER A 188 29.10 24.76 22.18
N VAL A 189 28.83 25.07 20.90
CA VAL A 189 27.49 25.07 20.29
C VAL A 189 26.75 23.73 20.50
N SER A 190 27.47 22.61 20.49
CA SER A 190 26.92 21.27 20.78
C SER A 190 26.46 21.11 22.22
N PHE A 191 27.20 21.68 23.19
CA PHE A 191 26.85 21.62 24.60
C PHE A 191 25.67 22.56 24.93
N LYS A 192 25.63 23.72 24.25
CA LYS A 192 24.52 24.69 24.29
C LYS A 192 23.19 24.06 23.82
N ASN A 193 23.24 23.29 22.73
CA ASN A 193 22.04 22.67 22.14
C ASN A 193 21.65 21.35 22.81
N GLY A 194 22.49 20.80 23.72
CA GLY A 194 22.26 19.55 24.46
C GLY A 194 20.89 19.46 25.12
N PHE A 195 20.39 20.58 25.62
CA PHE A 195 19.06 20.66 26.22
C PHE A 195 17.92 20.48 25.20
N LEU A 196 18.03 21.09 24.01
CA LEU A 196 17.05 20.94 22.93
C LEU A 196 17.01 19.51 22.40
N TYR A 197 18.17 18.86 22.29
CA TYR A 197 18.28 17.44 21.93
C TYR A 197 17.54 16.53 22.90
N LYS A 198 17.71 16.76 24.20
CA LYS A 198 17.07 15.93 25.22
C LYS A 198 15.55 16.03 25.16
N ILE A 199 15.02 17.23 24.92
CA ILE A 199 13.57 17.45 24.75
C ILE A 199 13.08 16.76 23.47
N ALA A 200 13.73 17.00 22.34
CA ALA A 200 13.35 16.40 21.06
C ALA A 200 13.39 14.86 21.09
N LEU A 201 14.41 14.27 21.73
CA LEU A 201 14.53 12.83 21.88
C LEU A 201 13.40 12.26 22.75
N MET A 202 13.07 12.91 23.86
CA MET A 202 11.96 12.47 24.72
C MET A 202 10.61 12.56 24.00
N ASP A 203 10.35 13.66 23.32
CA ASP A 203 9.10 13.86 22.55
C ASP A 203 9.01 12.88 21.37
N SER A 204 10.13 12.56 20.72
CA SER A 204 10.23 11.56 19.65
C SER A 204 9.88 10.15 20.12
N ILE A 205 10.39 9.73 21.28
CA ILE A 205 10.05 8.43 21.87
C ILE A 205 8.54 8.38 22.15
N ILE A 206 7.98 9.42 22.78
CA ILE A 206 6.55 9.49 23.09
C ILE A 206 5.72 9.38 21.80
N ALA A 207 6.09 10.13 20.75
CA ALA A 207 5.38 10.11 19.48
C ALA A 207 5.43 8.75 18.77
N SER A 208 6.59 8.07 18.83
CA SER A 208 6.82 6.76 18.22
C SER A 208 5.95 5.65 18.84
N PHE A 209 5.61 5.75 20.13
CA PHE A 209 4.62 4.87 20.76
C PHE A 209 3.18 5.31 20.48
N LEU A 210 2.92 6.63 20.49
CA LEU A 210 1.56 7.15 20.39
C LEU A 210 0.91 6.90 19.02
N ALA A 211 1.67 7.04 17.92
CA ALA A 211 1.14 6.85 16.57
C ALA A 211 0.67 5.40 16.30
N PRO A 212 1.50 4.35 16.50
CA PRO A 212 1.07 2.96 16.34
C PRO A 212 -0.06 2.58 17.30
N MET A 213 -0.05 3.13 18.52
CA MET A 213 -1.10 2.87 19.51
C MET A 213 -2.45 3.46 19.06
N PHE A 214 -2.44 4.64 18.46
CA PHE A 214 -3.64 5.24 17.88
C PHE A 214 -4.15 4.42 16.68
N MET A 215 -3.23 3.92 15.84
CA MET A 215 -3.59 3.05 14.71
C MET A 215 -4.19 1.71 15.16
N LEU A 216 -3.66 1.10 16.23
CA LEU A 216 -4.26 -0.08 16.85
C LEU A 216 -5.67 0.20 17.36
N TYR A 217 -5.87 1.33 18.03
CA TYR A 217 -7.19 1.70 18.54
C TYR A 217 -8.24 1.81 17.43
N ILE A 218 -7.88 2.42 16.29
CA ILE A 218 -8.74 2.48 15.10
C ILE A 218 -9.02 1.07 14.57
N THR A 219 -7.98 0.25 14.46
CA THR A 219 -8.09 -1.09 13.86
C THR A 219 -8.89 -2.08 14.73
N SER A 220 -8.83 -1.94 16.05
CA SER A 220 -9.58 -2.78 17.01
C SER A 220 -11.05 -2.38 17.16
N GLN A 221 -11.51 -1.32 16.49
CA GLN A 221 -12.92 -0.94 16.55
C GLN A 221 -13.78 -1.95 15.77
N LYS A 222 -14.84 -2.47 16.39
CA LYS A 222 -15.72 -3.51 15.81
C LYS A 222 -16.26 -3.17 14.41
N GLY A 223 -16.49 -1.88 14.13
CA GLY A 223 -16.92 -1.43 12.80
C GLY A 223 -15.83 -1.56 11.73
N PHE A 224 -14.58 -1.36 12.12
CA PHE A 224 -13.41 -1.53 11.26
C PHE A 224 -13.08 -3.00 11.01
N GLU A 225 -13.14 -3.82 12.07
CA GLU A 225 -12.95 -5.28 11.96
C GLU A 225 -13.96 -5.92 10.99
N LYS A 226 -15.25 -5.61 11.14
CA LYS A 226 -16.31 -6.12 10.26
C LYS A 226 -16.15 -5.70 8.81
N THR A 227 -15.69 -4.48 8.56
CA THR A 227 -15.44 -3.99 7.19
C THR A 227 -14.22 -4.67 6.57
N MET A 228 -13.16 -4.91 7.35
CA MET A 228 -11.98 -5.66 6.90
C MET A 228 -12.27 -7.13 6.60
N ASP A 229 -13.08 -7.78 7.42
CA ASP A 229 -13.54 -9.15 7.19
C ASP A 229 -14.40 -9.26 5.93
N THR A 230 -15.33 -8.32 5.71
CA THR A 230 -16.16 -8.27 4.48
C THR A 230 -15.29 -8.04 3.25
N LEU A 231 -14.21 -7.27 3.40
CA LEU A 231 -13.21 -7.06 2.37
C LEU A 231 -12.27 -8.27 2.23
N GLY A 232 -12.30 -9.27 3.09
CA GLY A 232 -11.38 -10.42 3.02
C GLY A 232 -9.91 -10.03 3.12
N ILE A 233 -9.63 -8.91 3.80
CA ILE A 233 -8.29 -8.46 4.20
C ILE A 233 -8.13 -9.01 5.63
N ILE A 234 -7.50 -10.17 5.75
CA ILE A 234 -7.73 -11.15 6.84
C ILE A 234 -7.11 -10.74 8.19
N GLY A 235 -7.86 -10.98 9.29
CA GLY A 235 -7.43 -11.66 10.52
C GLY A 235 -6.42 -11.01 11.49
N GLY A 236 -6.66 -11.19 12.79
CA GLY A 236 -5.91 -10.55 13.90
C GLY A 236 -4.39 -10.80 13.96
N ALA A 237 -3.85 -11.83 13.28
CA ALA A 237 -2.40 -12.05 13.19
C ALA A 237 -1.69 -10.99 12.32
N PHE A 238 -2.39 -10.39 11.36
CA PHE A 238 -1.85 -9.32 10.51
C PHE A 238 -1.70 -8.00 11.29
N ALA A 239 -2.64 -7.69 12.19
CA ALA A 239 -2.63 -6.46 12.98
C ALA A 239 -1.42 -6.36 13.92
N LEU A 240 -1.03 -7.46 14.56
CA LEU A 240 0.13 -7.51 15.46
C LEU A 240 1.46 -7.37 14.74
N ASN A 241 1.65 -8.07 13.61
CA ASN A 241 2.87 -7.94 12.82
C ASN A 241 2.99 -6.54 12.21
N HIS A 242 1.86 -5.97 11.75
CA HIS A 242 1.83 -4.60 11.24
C HIS A 242 2.17 -3.56 12.32
N PHE A 243 1.67 -3.75 13.53
CA PHE A 243 2.01 -2.88 14.66
C PHE A 243 3.52 -2.89 14.98
N LEU A 244 4.15 -4.07 14.97
CA LEU A 244 5.58 -4.18 15.23
C LEU A 244 6.42 -3.51 14.13
N TRP A 245 6.07 -3.70 12.87
CA TRP A 245 6.71 -3.01 11.75
C TRP A 245 6.48 -1.51 11.76
N GLY A 246 5.26 -1.06 12.11
CA GLY A 246 4.92 0.35 12.27
C GLY A 246 5.73 1.01 13.38
N LEU A 247 5.91 0.34 14.52
CA LEU A 247 6.73 0.81 15.63
C LEU A 247 8.21 0.93 15.23
N LEU A 248 8.78 -0.08 14.59
CA LEU A 248 10.15 -0.02 14.09
C LEU A 248 10.35 1.15 13.12
N PHE A 249 9.40 1.32 12.20
CA PHE A 249 9.44 2.40 11.23
C PHE A 249 9.31 3.78 11.91
N SER A 250 8.41 3.92 12.89
CA SER A 250 8.21 5.16 13.63
C SER A 250 9.45 5.53 14.46
N LEU A 251 10.16 4.55 15.04
CA LEU A 251 11.42 4.76 15.72
C LEU A 251 12.49 5.32 14.77
N VAL A 252 12.63 4.75 13.57
CA VAL A 252 13.59 5.23 12.56
C VAL A 252 13.28 6.67 12.16
N VAL A 253 12.03 6.98 11.84
CA VAL A 253 11.62 8.35 11.45
C VAL A 253 11.80 9.34 12.60
N SER A 254 11.52 8.92 13.84
CA SER A 254 11.72 9.75 15.02
C SER A 254 13.21 10.07 15.24
N PHE A 255 14.10 9.11 14.97
CA PHE A 255 15.56 9.31 15.06
C PHE A 255 16.06 10.27 13.97
N VAL A 256 15.60 10.10 12.72
CA VAL A 256 15.90 11.03 11.62
C VAL A 256 15.41 12.44 11.94
N SER A 257 14.24 12.56 12.56
CA SER A 257 13.68 13.85 12.97
C SER A 257 14.55 14.56 14.02
N VAL A 258 15.09 13.81 14.99
CA VAL A 258 16.05 14.36 15.98
C VAL A 258 17.33 14.80 15.30
N LEU A 259 17.85 14.05 14.32
CA LEU A 259 19.02 14.43 13.53
C LEU A 259 18.79 15.68 12.69
N LEU A 260 17.59 15.87 12.13
CA LEU A 260 17.22 17.07 11.40
C LEU A 260 17.22 18.31 12.29
N VAL A 261 16.64 18.20 13.50
CA VAL A 261 16.72 19.25 14.52
C VAL A 261 18.18 19.50 14.91
N ALA A 262 19.01 18.45 14.96
CA ALA A 262 20.43 18.55 15.25
C ALA A 262 21.18 19.44 14.29
N TRP A 263 21.01 19.10 13.01
CA TRP A 263 21.68 19.76 11.93
C TRP A 263 21.23 21.23 11.83
N ARG A 264 19.93 21.50 12.00
CA ARG A 264 19.41 22.86 11.94
C ARG A 264 19.93 23.75 13.06
N THR A 265 20.05 23.23 14.28
CA THR A 265 20.50 24.01 15.43
C THR A 265 22.01 24.29 15.43
N ARG A 266 22.81 23.57 14.62
CA ARG A 266 24.24 23.88 14.41
C ARG A 266 24.49 25.07 13.47
N HIS A 267 23.52 25.38 12.60
CA HIS A 267 23.60 26.46 11.60
C HIS A 267 22.86 27.74 12.02
N VAL A 268 22.47 27.84 13.30
CA VAL A 268 21.86 29.02 13.93
C VAL A 268 22.76 29.44 15.07
#